data_AF-A0A7W9LFG5-F1
#
_entry.id   AF-A0A7W9LFG5-F1
#
_cell.length_a   1.000
_cell.length_b   1.000
_cell.length_c   1.000
_cell.angle_alpha   90.00
_cell.angle_beta   90.00
_cell.angle_gamma   90.00
#
_symmetry.space_group_name_H-M   'P 1'
#
loop_
_entity.id
_entity.type
_entity.pdbx_description
1 polymer ?
#
loop_
_entity_poly.entity_id
_entity_poly.type
_entity_poly.pdbx_seq_one_letter_code
_entity_poly.pdbx_strand_id
1 'polypeptide(L)'
;MVVGLGINDFSTALNPGEPWADLDALAADYRTAYLGFLDELRARYGKSTSIVLTYPTMSNATALADSVQQVVRQRNSQGDGRVKALHYDNAALGLDLLGCDWHPSLHDHKALAGALGSFIAGLPLRW
;
A
#
# COMPACT_ATOMS: atom_id res chain seq x y z
N MET A 1 8.25 -9.46 2.25
CA MET A 1 6.78 -9.50 2.27
C MET A 1 6.24 -8.27 1.56
N VAL A 2 5.20 -8.44 0.77
CA VAL A 2 4.56 -7.37 0.00
C VAL A 2 3.12 -7.26 0.50
N VAL A 3 2.69 -6.05 0.84
CA VAL A 3 1.35 -5.76 1.36
C VAL A 3 0.71 -4.69 0.48
N GLY A 4 -0.38 -5.04 -0.18
CA GLY A 4 -1.18 -4.13 -1.00
C GLY A 4 -2.60 -4.05 -0.49
N LEU A 5 -2.84 -3.16 0.48
CA LEU A 5 -4.13 -2.94 1.13
C LEU A 5 -4.40 -1.43 1.20
N GLY A 6 -5.66 -1.02 1.07
CA GLY A 6 -6.06 0.38 1.15
C GLY A 6 -6.94 0.88 0.00
N ILE A 7 -6.92 0.22 -1.16
CA ILE A 7 -7.77 0.66 -2.28
C ILE A 7 -9.25 0.61 -1.88
N ASN A 8 -9.68 -0.45 -1.19
CA ASN A 8 -11.07 -0.61 -0.76
C ASN A 8 -11.49 0.40 0.31
N ASP A 9 -10.55 0.87 1.13
CA ASP A 9 -10.81 1.87 2.16
C ASP A 9 -11.10 3.25 1.53
N PHE A 10 -10.48 3.57 0.38
CA PHE A 10 -10.52 4.90 -0.23
C PHE A 10 -11.13 4.97 -1.64
N SER A 11 -11.65 3.87 -2.17
CA SER A 11 -12.23 3.83 -3.53
C SER A 11 -13.63 4.45 -3.61
N THR A 12 -14.31 4.60 -2.47
CA THR A 12 -15.64 5.21 -2.37
C THR A 12 -15.61 6.43 -1.45
N ALA A 13 -16.58 7.34 -1.64
CA ALA A 13 -16.89 8.31 -0.60
C ALA A 13 -17.44 7.59 0.65
N LEU A 14 -17.35 8.24 1.81
CA LEU A 14 -17.99 7.75 3.02
C LEU A 14 -19.51 7.70 2.83
N ASN A 15 -20.08 6.55 3.17
CA ASN A 15 -21.49 6.24 3.10
C ASN A 15 -22.18 6.52 4.45
N PRO A 16 -23.49 6.83 4.43
CA PRO A 16 -24.27 6.93 5.66
C PRO A 16 -24.18 5.66 6.51
N GLY A 17 -23.88 5.81 7.80
CA GLY A 17 -23.80 4.70 8.75
C GLY A 17 -22.40 4.15 8.98
N GLU A 18 -21.40 4.59 8.20
CA GLU A 18 -20.00 4.33 8.52
C GLU A 18 -19.57 5.12 9.77
N PRO A 19 -18.61 4.61 10.57
CA PRO A 19 -18.28 5.17 11.88
C PRO A 19 -17.43 6.46 11.81
N TRP A 20 -16.88 6.80 10.65
CA TRP A 20 -16.00 7.96 10.47
C TRP A 20 -16.79 9.21 10.09
N ALA A 21 -16.50 10.32 10.79
CA ALA A 21 -17.16 11.60 10.53
C ALA A 21 -16.75 12.23 9.19
N ASP A 22 -15.51 11.98 8.76
CA ASP A 22 -14.93 12.50 7.53
C ASP A 22 -13.74 11.63 7.06
N LEU A 23 -13.19 11.97 5.88
CA LEU A 23 -12.08 11.26 5.27
C LEU A 23 -10.80 11.32 6.12
N ASP A 24 -10.59 12.39 6.89
CA ASP A 24 -9.42 12.53 7.75
C ASP A 24 -9.48 11.57 8.94
N ALA A 25 -10.67 11.39 9.52
CA ALA A 25 -10.94 10.41 10.56
C ALA A 25 -10.73 8.97 10.05
N LEU A 26 -11.24 8.65 8.86
CA LEU A 26 -10.98 7.36 8.20
C LEU A 26 -9.48 7.16 7.96
N ALA A 27 -8.79 8.16 7.41
CA ALA A 27 -7.36 8.06 7.14
C ALA A 27 -6.54 7.87 8.42
N ALA A 28 -6.91 8.54 9.52
CA ALA A 28 -6.27 8.36 10.82
C ALA A 28 -6.46 6.95 11.40
N ASP A 29 -7.67 6.41 11.30
CA ASP A 29 -7.97 5.06 11.75
C ASP A 29 -7.27 4.01 10.89
N TYR A 30 -7.30 4.17 9.56
CA TYR A 30 -6.54 3.35 8.61
C TYR A 30 -5.05 3.29 8.97
N ARG A 31 -4.40 4.44 9.25
CA ARG A 31 -2.98 4.46 9.64
C ARG A 31 -2.75 3.70 10.94
N THR A 32 -3.64 3.85 11.92
CA THR A 32 -3.56 3.15 13.21
C THR A 32 -3.68 1.64 13.02
N ALA A 33 -4.68 1.19 12.27
CA ALA A 33 -4.89 -0.21 11.92
C ALA A 33 -3.69 -0.80 11.15
N TYR A 34 -3.17 -0.07 10.16
CA TYR A 34 -2.03 -0.52 9.37
C TYR A 34 -0.78 -0.67 10.24
N LEU A 35 -0.49 0.30 11.13
CA LEU A 35 0.63 0.20 12.07
C LEU A 35 0.52 -1.03 12.99
N GLY A 36 -0.69 -1.28 13.53
CA GLY A 36 -0.95 -2.48 14.32
C GLY A 36 -0.75 -3.78 13.52
N PHE A 37 -1.23 -3.82 12.28
CA PHE A 37 -0.98 -4.96 11.40
C PHE A 37 0.52 -5.18 11.12
N LEU A 38 1.30 -4.11 10.93
CA LEU A 38 2.75 -4.23 10.79
C LEU A 38 3.44 -4.76 12.06
N ASP A 39 2.89 -4.47 13.24
CA ASP A 39 3.37 -5.02 14.50
C ASP A 39 3.09 -6.52 14.59
N GLU A 40 1.91 -6.98 14.18
CA GLU A 40 1.59 -8.41 14.09
C GLU A 40 2.53 -9.14 13.11
N LEU A 41 2.78 -8.55 11.94
CA LEU A 41 3.71 -9.10 10.96
C LEU A 41 5.15 -9.19 11.52
N ARG A 42 5.59 -8.19 12.29
CA ARG A 42 6.88 -8.21 12.97
C ARG A 42 6.95 -9.27 14.06
N ALA A 43 5.88 -9.43 14.84
CA ALA A 43 5.81 -10.45 15.87
C ALA A 43 5.89 -11.86 15.27
N ARG A 44 5.24 -12.09 14.13
CA ARG A 44 5.18 -13.39 13.46
C ARG A 44 6.44 -13.75 12.66
N TYR A 45 7.00 -12.79 11.92
CA TYR A 45 8.08 -13.07 10.96
C TYR A 45 9.45 -12.51 11.39
N GLY A 46 9.48 -11.71 12.46
CA GLY A 46 10.70 -11.16 13.04
C GLY A 46 11.06 -9.76 12.57
N LYS A 47 11.96 -9.10 13.33
CA LYS A 47 12.42 -7.73 13.08
C LYS A 47 13.26 -7.57 11.81
N SER A 48 13.81 -8.66 11.27
CA SER A 48 14.65 -8.65 10.06
C SER A 48 13.86 -8.73 8.76
N THR A 49 12.56 -9.03 8.79
CA THR A 49 11.74 -9.15 7.57
C THR A 49 11.66 -7.83 6.83
N SER A 50 11.91 -7.80 5.53
CA SER A 50 11.61 -6.62 4.71
C SER A 50 10.13 -6.59 4.34
N ILE A 51 9.46 -5.46 4.56
CA ILE A 51 8.05 -5.25 4.25
C ILE A 51 7.94 -4.13 3.20
N VAL A 52 7.26 -4.40 2.10
CA VAL A 52 7.00 -3.44 1.02
C VAL A 52 5.51 -3.17 0.98
N LEU A 53 5.12 -1.91 1.20
CA LEU A 53 3.74 -1.45 1.08
C LEU A 53 3.52 -0.95 -0.34
N THR A 54 2.61 -1.58 -1.09
CA THR A 54 2.31 -1.19 -2.47
C THR A 54 1.00 -0.41 -2.53
N TYR A 55 0.95 0.66 -3.31
CA TYR A 55 -0.27 1.45 -3.51
C TYR A 55 -0.29 2.12 -4.90
N PRO A 56 -1.48 2.24 -5.53
CA PRO A 56 -1.63 2.90 -6.82
C PRO A 56 -1.72 4.43 -6.71
N THR A 57 -1.58 5.11 -7.84
CA THR A 57 -2.26 6.40 -8.04
C THR A 57 -3.78 6.17 -8.07
N MET A 58 -4.51 6.87 -7.18
CA MET A 58 -5.98 6.88 -7.17
C MET A 58 -6.47 8.18 -7.82
N SER A 59 -7.42 8.11 -8.73
CA SER A 59 -7.94 9.28 -9.47
C SER A 59 -8.76 10.23 -8.60
N ASN A 60 -9.33 9.74 -7.50
CA ASN A 60 -10.30 10.42 -6.67
C ASN A 60 -9.74 10.93 -5.33
N ALA A 61 -8.54 10.51 -4.91
CA ALA A 61 -8.01 10.84 -3.60
C ALA A 61 -6.49 10.68 -3.48
N THR A 62 -5.85 11.52 -2.66
CA THR A 62 -4.46 11.32 -2.21
C THR A 62 -4.38 10.60 -0.86
N ALA A 63 -5.51 10.45 -0.14
CA ALA A 63 -5.55 9.96 1.23
C ALA A 63 -4.86 8.59 1.43
N LEU A 64 -5.00 7.66 0.47
CA LEU A 64 -4.28 6.38 0.49
C LEU A 64 -2.77 6.59 0.39
N ALA A 65 -2.32 7.32 -0.63
CA ALA A 65 -0.91 7.59 -0.87
C ALA A 65 -0.28 8.30 0.33
N ASP A 66 -0.94 9.34 0.84
CA ASP A 66 -0.49 10.10 2.00
C ASP A 66 -0.42 9.22 3.25
N SER A 67 -1.42 8.36 3.46
CA SER A 67 -1.46 7.47 4.62
C SER A 67 -0.37 6.41 4.58
N VAL A 68 -0.16 5.73 3.45
CA VAL A 68 0.94 4.76 3.30
C VAL A 68 2.29 5.42 3.52
N GLN A 69 2.49 6.61 2.95
CA GLN A 69 3.74 7.35 3.13
C GLN A 69 3.96 7.80 4.59
N GLN A 70 2.90 8.21 5.29
CA GLN A 70 2.97 8.53 6.72
C GLN A 70 3.31 7.29 7.57
N VAL A 71 2.68 6.14 7.30
CA VAL A 71 2.98 4.86 7.98
C VAL A 71 4.46 4.50 7.78
N VAL A 72 4.97 4.54 6.56
CA VAL A 72 6.38 4.26 6.27
C VAL A 72 7.32 5.24 6.99
N ARG A 73 7.02 6.55 6.95
CA ARG A 73 7.82 7.56 7.65
C ARG A 73 7.85 7.33 9.16
N GLN A 74 6.71 7.00 9.77
CA GLN A 74 6.61 6.72 11.20
C GLN A 74 7.41 5.47 11.59
N ARG A 75 7.33 4.40 10.82
CA ARG A 75 8.13 3.19 11.08
C ARG A 75 9.63 3.46 10.96
N ASN A 76 10.02 4.21 9.94
CA ASN A 76 11.42 4.59 9.73
C ASN A 76 11.94 5.50 10.85
N SER A 77 11.15 6.47 11.34
CA SER A 77 11.56 7.34 12.45
C SER A 77 11.68 6.59 13.78
N GLN A 78 10.96 5.47 13.93
CA GLN A 78 11.07 4.54 15.06
C GLN A 78 12.19 3.49 14.89
N GLY A 79 13.01 3.60 13.83
CA GLY A 79 14.16 2.73 13.58
C GLY A 79 13.88 1.48 12.75
N ASP A 80 12.64 1.25 12.29
CA ASP A 80 12.28 0.15 11.39
C ASP A 80 12.47 0.55 9.92
N GLY A 81 13.74 0.75 9.53
CA GLY A 81 14.14 1.10 8.16
C GLY A 81 13.82 0.04 7.09
N ARG A 82 13.27 -1.12 7.48
CA ARG A 82 12.92 -2.26 6.62
C ARG A 82 11.46 -2.23 6.13
N VAL A 83 10.70 -1.19 6.50
CA VAL A 83 9.40 -0.90 5.90
C VAL A 83 9.62 0.11 4.78
N LYS A 84 9.28 -0.28 3.55
CA LYS A 84 9.42 0.55 2.34
C LYS A 84 8.07 0.66 1.65
N ALA A 85 7.92 1.68 0.82
CA ALA A 85 6.78 1.84 -0.06
C ALA A 85 7.18 1.68 -1.52
N LEU A 86 6.32 1.04 -2.31
CA LEU A 86 6.37 1.03 -3.77
C LEU A 86 5.06 1.62 -4.29
N HIS A 87 5.14 2.85 -4.77
CA HIS A 87 4.07 3.45 -5.55
C HIS A 87 4.08 2.89 -6.97
N TYR A 88 2.91 2.65 -7.53
CA TYR A 88 2.77 2.38 -8.96
C TYR A 88 1.72 3.30 -9.57
N ASP A 89 2.04 3.85 -10.74
CA ASP A 89 1.13 4.70 -11.49
C ASP A 89 0.57 3.94 -12.69
N ASN A 90 -0.75 3.90 -12.82
CA ASN A 90 -1.41 3.12 -13.85
C ASN A 90 -1.05 3.61 -15.25
N ALA A 91 -0.97 4.93 -15.46
CA ALA A 91 -0.64 5.50 -16.76
C ALA A 91 0.83 5.28 -17.12
N ALA A 92 1.74 5.48 -16.16
CA ALA A 92 3.17 5.28 -16.36
C ALA A 92 3.53 3.81 -16.63
N LEU A 93 2.81 2.86 -16.02
CA LEU A 93 2.99 1.43 -16.27
C LEU A 93 2.19 0.91 -17.46
N GLY A 94 1.34 1.74 -18.07
CA GLY A 94 0.49 1.34 -19.19
C GLY A 94 -0.51 0.25 -18.80
N LEU A 95 -1.11 0.36 -17.60
CA LEU A 95 -2.15 -0.55 -17.15
C LEU A 95 -3.46 -0.25 -17.89
N ASP A 96 -4.10 -1.29 -18.40
CA ASP A 96 -5.31 -1.23 -19.20
C ASP A 96 -6.60 -1.36 -18.39
N LEU A 97 -6.53 -1.98 -17.20
CA LEU A 97 -7.66 -2.24 -16.30
C LEU A 97 -8.83 -2.95 -16.99
N LEU A 98 -8.54 -3.81 -17.98
CA LEU A 98 -9.54 -4.53 -18.77
C LEU A 98 -10.02 -5.83 -18.12
N GLY A 99 -9.68 -6.06 -16.84
CA GLY A 99 -10.32 -7.09 -16.03
C GLY A 99 -11.77 -6.72 -15.68
N CYS A 100 -12.48 -7.66 -15.04
CA CYS A 100 -13.85 -7.41 -14.56
C CYS A 100 -13.87 -6.23 -13.59
N ASP A 101 -14.92 -5.40 -13.65
CA ASP A 101 -15.11 -4.26 -12.73
C ASP A 101 -13.88 -3.33 -12.66
N TRP A 102 -13.22 -3.11 -13.80
CA TRP A 102 -12.02 -2.26 -13.93
C TRP A 102 -10.82 -2.76 -13.11
N HIS A 103 -10.75 -4.07 -12.86
CA HIS A 103 -9.60 -4.68 -12.21
C HIS A 103 -8.42 -4.88 -13.17
N PRO A 104 -7.19 -5.04 -12.63
CA PRO A 104 -6.01 -5.35 -13.44
C PRO A 104 -6.21 -6.58 -14.34
N SER A 105 -5.86 -6.45 -15.62
CA SER A 105 -5.83 -7.57 -16.56
C SER A 105 -4.57 -8.44 -16.38
N LEU A 106 -4.47 -9.54 -17.14
CA LEU A 106 -3.23 -10.33 -17.19
C LEU A 106 -2.03 -9.50 -17.66
N HIS A 107 -2.23 -8.57 -18.59
CA HIS A 107 -1.20 -7.64 -19.04
C HIS A 107 -0.73 -6.75 -17.89
N ASP A 108 -1.69 -6.19 -17.14
CA ASP A 108 -1.40 -5.33 -15.99
C ASP A 108 -0.65 -6.08 -14.89
N HIS A 109 -1.08 -7.30 -14.57
CA HIS A 109 -0.40 -8.15 -13.60
C HIS A 109 1.05 -8.44 -14.00
N LYS A 110 1.36 -8.60 -15.29
CA LYS A 110 2.75 -8.76 -15.78
C LYS A 110 3.56 -7.48 -15.61
N ALA A 111 2.98 -6.32 -15.94
CA ALA A 111 3.65 -5.03 -15.75
C ALA A 111 3.95 -4.76 -14.27
N LEU A 112 2.96 -4.98 -13.39
CA LEU A 112 3.10 -4.86 -11.94
C LEU A 112 4.14 -5.84 -11.39
N ALA A 113 4.16 -7.09 -11.86
CA ALA A 113 5.17 -8.06 -11.47
C ALA A 113 6.59 -7.61 -11.86
N GLY A 114 6.77 -7.01 -13.04
CA GLY A 114 8.04 -6.43 -13.48
C GLY A 114 8.50 -5.27 -12.62
N ALA A 115 7.59 -4.35 -12.29
CA ALA A 115 7.87 -3.21 -11.40
C ALA A 115 8.25 -3.66 -9.99
N LEU A 116 7.46 -4.57 -9.41
CA LEU A 116 7.72 -5.14 -8.08
C LEU A 116 9.03 -5.95 -8.05
N GLY A 117 9.28 -6.76 -9.07
CA GLY A 117 10.51 -7.54 -9.20
C GLY A 117 11.75 -6.65 -9.23
N SER A 118 11.72 -5.60 -10.05
CA SER A 118 12.79 -4.59 -10.13
C SER A 118 13.03 -3.89 -8.78
N PHE A 119 11.94 -3.50 -8.10
CA PHE A 119 12.04 -2.86 -6.78
C PHE A 119 12.66 -3.79 -5.74
N ILE A 120 12.18 -5.03 -5.65
CA ILE A 120 12.67 -6.04 -4.69
C ILE A 120 14.14 -6.39 -4.97
N ALA A 121 14.56 -6.47 -6.23
CA ALA A 121 15.94 -6.73 -6.61
C ALA A 121 16.92 -5.64 -6.12
N GLY A 122 16.44 -4.41 -5.92
CA GLY A 122 17.23 -3.32 -5.35
C GLY A 122 17.32 -3.31 -3.82
N LEU A 123 16.55 -4.17 -3.13
CA LEU A 123 16.58 -4.25 -1.68
C LEU A 123 17.73 -5.14 -1.19
N PRO A 124 18.36 -4.84 -0.04
CA PRO A 124 19.44 -5.65 0.54
C PRO A 124 18.88 -6.91 1.23
N LEU A 125 18.23 -7.78 0.45
CA LEU A 125 17.61 -9.01 0.93
C LEU A 125 18.64 -10.13 0.99
N ARG A 126 18.48 -11.01 1.98
CA ARG A 126 19.20 -12.28 2.06
C ARG A 126 18.15 -13.37 1.87
N TRP A 127 18.28 -14.12 0.79
CA TRP A 127 17.42 -15.26 0.46
C TRP A 127 18.08 -16.55 0.92
#